data_AF-A0A4R5BCK1-F1
#
_entry.id   AF-A0A4R5BCK1-F1
#
_cell.length_a   1.000
_cell.length_b   1.000
_cell.length_c   1.000
_cell.angle_alpha   90.00
_cell.angle_beta   90.00
_cell.angle_gamma   90.00
#
_symmetry.space_group_name_H-M   'P 1'
#
loop_
_entity.id
_entity.type
_entity.pdbx_description
1 polymer ?
#
loop_
_entity_poly.entity_id
_entity_poly.type
_entity_poly.pdbx_seq_one_letter_code
_entity_poly.pdbx_strand_id
1 'polypeptide(L)'
;MRGIPVRFGSRFAAGIPAAAVIALAGCTVNGPDPVPPAPKPESMNLPQRPQDLPVEGKQDADVCTWMSAEQARSMQLGPGAPLPKDGSNYNGCGYLGDTGAARFAIGVRIVPEPIELLLQKINSSPGTRQVYELNGFGTVQSQINGGESLGCDAFIDAAEGQTVWVNMQLQTPGAMNADQMCEKAQTAAHSAVSTLQAQS
;
A
#
# COMPACT_ATOMS: atom_id res chain seq x y z
N MET A 1 53.15 25.07 33.27
CA MET A 1 54.47 24.49 33.61
C MET A 1 54.25 23.05 34.08
N ARG A 2 55.00 22.10 33.48
CA ARG A 2 55.28 20.72 33.95
C ARG A 2 54.09 19.75 33.94
N GLY A 3 54.02 18.66 33.17
CA GLY A 3 55.02 17.93 32.38
C GLY A 3 55.36 16.57 32.99
N ILE A 4 54.91 15.49 32.31
CA ILE A 4 55.54 14.14 32.08
C ILE A 4 55.79 13.26 33.36
N PRO A 5 55.84 11.89 33.34
CA PRO A 5 56.07 11.04 32.18
C PRO A 5 55.36 9.67 32.06
N VAL A 6 55.28 9.24 30.79
CA VAL A 6 55.11 7.86 30.30
C VAL A 6 56.37 7.06 30.64
N ARG A 7 56.22 5.86 31.21
CA ARG A 7 57.32 4.91 31.39
C ARG A 7 57.30 3.85 30.28
N PHE A 8 58.30 3.96 29.40
CA PHE A 8 58.77 2.90 28.52
C PHE A 8 59.60 1.90 29.35
N GLY A 9 59.28 0.61 29.24
CA GLY A 9 60.08 -0.49 29.78
C GLY A 9 60.36 -1.49 28.67
N SER A 10 61.59 -1.48 28.16
CA SER A 10 62.11 -2.37 27.13
C SER A 10 63.14 -3.31 27.76
N ARG A 11 63.02 -4.64 27.57
CA ARG A 11 64.15 -5.59 27.67
C ARG A 11 63.97 -6.83 26.77
N PHE A 12 64.78 -6.83 25.72
CA PHE A 12 65.44 -7.92 24.96
C PHE A 12 65.38 -9.35 25.50
N ALA A 13 65.21 -10.33 24.59
CA ALA A 13 66.18 -11.40 24.33
C ALA A 13 65.87 -12.19 23.04
N ALA A 14 66.94 -12.72 22.43
CA ALA A 14 67.11 -13.24 21.08
C ALA A 14 66.50 -14.63 20.78
N GLY A 15 66.34 -14.94 19.47
CA GLY A 15 66.16 -16.32 18.97
C GLY A 15 65.81 -16.46 17.47
N ILE A 16 66.85 -16.50 16.61
CA ILE A 16 67.12 -17.30 15.37
C ILE A 16 65.95 -17.68 14.38
N PRO A 17 66.19 -17.64 13.04
CA PRO A 17 65.17 -17.44 12.00
C PRO A 17 64.59 -18.76 11.45
N ALA A 18 63.35 -18.70 10.95
CA ALA A 18 62.77 -19.74 10.11
C ALA A 18 62.11 -19.10 8.89
N ALA A 19 62.67 -19.39 7.71
CA ALA A 19 62.04 -19.10 6.43
C ALA A 19 60.77 -19.95 6.31
N ALA A 20 59.62 -19.30 6.19
CA ALA A 20 58.37 -19.93 5.81
C ALA A 20 57.84 -19.25 4.55
N VAL A 21 57.82 -20.03 3.47
CA VAL A 21 57.17 -19.71 2.20
C VAL A 21 55.67 -19.58 2.47
N ILE A 22 55.14 -18.35 2.46
CA ILE A 22 53.69 -18.13 2.47
C ILE A 22 53.25 -17.99 1.02
N ALA A 23 52.63 -19.06 0.52
CA ALA A 23 51.91 -19.08 -0.72
C ALA A 23 50.86 -17.96 -0.74
N LEU A 24 50.80 -17.23 -1.85
CA LEU A 24 49.73 -16.28 -2.16
C LEU A 24 48.42 -17.06 -2.31
N ALA A 25 47.72 -17.31 -1.21
CA ALA A 25 46.31 -17.64 -1.25
C ALA A 25 45.58 -16.36 -1.65
N GLY A 26 45.25 -16.23 -2.93
CA GLY A 26 44.36 -15.20 -3.42
C GLY A 26 43.04 -15.32 -2.66
N CYS A 27 42.71 -14.31 -1.86
CA CYS A 27 41.40 -14.16 -1.27
C CYS A 27 40.41 -14.00 -2.42
N THR A 28 39.71 -15.08 -2.78
CA THR A 28 38.46 -14.98 -3.52
C THR A 28 37.49 -14.26 -2.62
N VAL A 29 37.35 -12.95 -2.84
CA VAL A 29 36.28 -12.15 -2.27
C VAL A 29 34.99 -12.74 -2.83
N ASN A 30 34.32 -13.57 -2.02
CA ASN A 30 32.94 -13.96 -2.29
C ASN A 30 32.15 -12.65 -2.40
N GLY A 31 31.63 -12.39 -3.60
CA GLY A 31 30.69 -11.29 -3.82
C GLY A 31 29.51 -11.41 -2.86
N PRO A 32 28.74 -10.33 -2.66
CA PRO A 32 27.60 -10.35 -1.74
C PRO A 32 26.71 -11.55 -2.03
N ASP A 33 26.36 -12.29 -0.98
CA ASP A 33 25.48 -13.44 -1.07
C ASP A 33 24.24 -13.09 -1.92
N PRO A 34 23.78 -14.01 -2.80
CA PRO A 34 22.58 -13.76 -3.58
C PRO A 34 21.43 -13.43 -2.63
N VAL A 35 20.87 -12.22 -2.80
CA VAL A 35 19.69 -11.77 -2.08
C VAL A 35 18.61 -12.85 -2.26
N PRO A 36 18.01 -13.37 -1.16
CA PRO A 36 16.94 -14.35 -1.26
C PRO A 36 15.87 -13.85 -2.22
N PRO A 37 15.35 -14.70 -3.13
CA PRO A 37 14.29 -14.28 -4.03
C PRO A 37 13.13 -13.74 -3.19
N ALA A 38 12.59 -12.59 -3.62
CA ALA A 38 11.42 -12.01 -2.98
C ALA A 38 10.33 -13.08 -2.88
N PRO A 39 9.61 -13.18 -1.74
CA PRO A 39 8.53 -14.12 -1.59
C PRO A 39 7.56 -13.96 -2.76
N LYS A 40 7.21 -15.08 -3.41
CA LYS A 40 6.23 -15.07 -4.49
C LYS A 40 4.91 -14.55 -3.93
N PRO A 41 4.19 -13.68 -4.67
CA PRO A 41 2.85 -13.29 -4.28
C PRO A 41 2.00 -14.54 -4.05
N GLU A 42 1.35 -14.62 -2.90
CA GLU A 42 0.23 -15.56 -2.74
C GLU A 42 -0.81 -15.15 -3.77
N SER A 43 -1.04 -16.02 -4.77
CA SER A 43 -2.05 -15.77 -5.78
C SER A 43 -3.41 -15.79 -5.11
N MET A 44 -4.07 -14.63 -5.03
CA MET A 44 -5.47 -14.58 -4.61
C MET A 44 -6.32 -15.16 -5.73
N ASN A 45 -7.29 -15.99 -5.37
CA ASN A 45 -8.25 -16.52 -6.33
C ASN A 45 -9.33 -15.48 -6.58
N LEU A 46 -9.02 -14.50 -7.45
CA LEU A 46 -9.97 -13.48 -7.89
C LEU A 46 -10.83 -14.01 -9.04
N PRO A 47 -12.13 -13.65 -9.10
CA PRO A 47 -12.95 -13.95 -10.27
C PRO A 47 -12.34 -13.29 -11.52
N GLN A 48 -12.49 -13.96 -12.66
CA GLN A 48 -12.02 -13.42 -13.93
C GLN A 48 -12.88 -12.20 -14.31
N ARG A 49 -12.22 -11.05 -14.51
CA ARG A 49 -12.90 -9.82 -14.91
C ARG A 49 -13.60 -9.96 -16.28
N PRO A 50 -14.77 -9.34 -16.50
CA PRO A 50 -15.47 -9.41 -17.78
C PRO A 50 -14.74 -8.68 -18.91
N GLN A 51 -14.10 -7.56 -18.57
CA GLN A 51 -13.31 -6.69 -19.45
C GLN A 51 -12.47 -5.74 -18.58
N ASP A 52 -11.52 -5.02 -19.17
CA ASP A 52 -10.76 -3.99 -18.47
C ASP A 52 -11.61 -2.72 -18.28
N LEU A 53 -11.58 -2.13 -17.08
CA LEU A 53 -12.15 -0.81 -16.81
C LEU A 53 -11.25 0.27 -17.43
N PRO A 54 -11.80 1.37 -17.97
CA PRO A 54 -11.05 2.41 -18.66
C PRO A 54 -10.35 3.35 -17.66
N VAL A 55 -9.40 2.84 -16.87
CA VAL A 55 -8.69 3.59 -15.82
C VAL A 55 -7.34 4.16 -16.30
N GLU A 56 -6.79 3.63 -17.40
CA GLU A 56 -5.52 4.10 -17.96
C GLU A 56 -5.60 5.57 -18.40
N GLY A 57 -4.56 6.34 -18.07
CA GLY A 57 -4.43 7.75 -18.45
C GLY A 57 -5.34 8.73 -17.71
N LYS A 58 -6.26 8.25 -16.85
CA LYS A 58 -7.20 9.08 -16.10
C LYS A 58 -6.48 9.96 -15.08
N GLN A 59 -6.88 11.23 -15.01
CA GLN A 59 -6.35 12.24 -14.12
C GLN A 59 -7.26 12.42 -12.90
N ASP A 60 -6.79 13.19 -11.91
CA ASP A 60 -7.54 13.48 -10.67
C ASP A 60 -8.98 13.97 -10.95
N ALA A 61 -9.12 14.87 -11.93
CA ALA A 61 -10.40 15.41 -12.34
C ALA A 61 -11.34 14.34 -12.92
N ASP A 62 -10.81 13.35 -13.65
CA ASP A 62 -11.60 12.25 -14.18
C ASP A 62 -12.09 11.35 -13.04
N VAL A 63 -11.21 11.03 -12.08
CA VAL A 63 -11.56 10.18 -10.93
C VAL A 63 -12.65 10.83 -10.06
N CYS A 64 -12.66 12.16 -9.95
CA CYS A 64 -13.72 12.88 -9.25
C CYS A 64 -15.09 12.81 -9.93
N THR A 65 -15.19 12.25 -11.15
CA THR A 65 -16.48 12.00 -11.82
C THR A 65 -17.02 10.60 -11.56
N TRP A 66 -16.23 9.69 -10.97
CA TRP A 66 -16.61 8.28 -10.76
C TRP A 66 -17.62 8.08 -9.62
N MET A 67 -17.87 9.14 -8.87
CA MET A 67 -18.97 9.22 -7.92
C MET A 67 -19.86 10.39 -8.30
N SER A 68 -21.10 10.08 -8.72
CA SER A 68 -22.06 11.13 -9.04
C SER A 68 -22.39 11.99 -7.82
N ALA A 69 -22.84 13.22 -8.06
CA ALA A 69 -23.28 14.11 -6.98
C ALA A 69 -24.48 13.51 -6.21
N GLU A 70 -25.34 12.74 -6.88
CA GLU A 70 -26.45 12.00 -6.28
C GLU A 70 -25.94 10.92 -5.32
N GLN A 71 -24.99 10.09 -5.76
CA GLN A 71 -24.38 9.06 -4.93
C GLN A 71 -23.62 9.66 -3.75
N ALA A 72 -22.80 10.69 -3.99
CA ALA A 72 -22.08 11.40 -2.92
C ALA A 72 -23.06 11.94 -1.86
N ARG A 73 -24.14 12.60 -2.28
CA ARG A 73 -25.18 13.09 -1.37
C ARG A 73 -25.86 11.96 -0.59
N SER A 74 -26.18 10.84 -1.23
CA SER A 74 -26.80 9.69 -0.56
C SER A 74 -25.91 9.10 0.53
N MET A 75 -24.59 9.20 0.37
CA MET A 75 -23.58 8.78 1.34
C MET A 75 -23.20 9.87 2.35
N GLN A 76 -23.83 11.04 2.30
CA GLN A 76 -23.53 12.21 3.14
C GLN A 76 -22.09 12.73 2.95
N LEU A 77 -21.64 12.71 1.69
CA LEU A 77 -20.34 13.23 1.27
C LEU A 77 -20.49 14.64 0.69
N GLY A 78 -19.48 15.46 0.92
CA GLY A 78 -19.26 16.71 0.20
C GLY A 78 -18.77 16.48 -1.24
N PRO A 79 -18.51 17.55 -2.00
CA PRO A 79 -17.97 17.44 -3.34
C PRO A 79 -16.60 16.77 -3.34
N GLY A 80 -16.31 16.03 -4.41
CA GLY A 80 -15.00 15.44 -4.64
C GLY A 80 -13.94 16.50 -4.94
N ALA A 81 -12.75 16.30 -4.42
CA ALA A 81 -11.57 17.10 -4.74
C ALA A 81 -10.36 16.19 -5.02
N PRO A 82 -9.44 16.59 -5.92
CA PRO A 82 -8.18 15.88 -6.09
C PRO A 82 -7.51 15.58 -4.76
N LEU A 83 -7.09 14.32 -4.56
CA LEU A 83 -6.31 13.98 -3.38
C LEU A 83 -4.94 14.66 -3.45
N PRO A 84 -4.41 15.15 -2.32
CA PRO A 84 -3.02 15.58 -2.26
C PRO A 84 -2.11 14.46 -2.76
N LYS A 85 -1.11 14.83 -3.56
CA LYS A 85 -0.06 13.92 -3.99
C LYS A 85 0.99 13.87 -2.88
N ASP A 86 0.78 12.98 -1.92
CA ASP A 86 1.75 12.61 -0.90
C ASP A 86 2.21 11.16 -1.11
N GLY A 87 3.51 10.91 -0.97
CA GLY A 87 4.08 9.58 -1.16
C GLY A 87 3.86 9.01 -2.57
N SER A 88 3.05 7.95 -2.69
CA SER A 88 2.91 7.12 -3.90
C SER A 88 2.34 7.83 -5.13
N ASN A 89 1.90 9.10 -5.01
CA ASN A 89 1.51 10.00 -6.10
C ASN A 89 0.42 9.45 -7.05
N TYR A 90 -0.47 8.59 -6.56
CA TYR A 90 -1.57 8.05 -7.36
C TYR A 90 -2.63 9.11 -7.63
N ASN A 91 -3.04 9.24 -8.90
CA ASN A 91 -4.16 10.09 -9.27
C ASN A 91 -5.42 9.61 -8.56
N GLY A 92 -6.21 10.55 -8.05
CA GLY A 92 -7.36 10.19 -7.24
C GLY A 92 -8.25 11.34 -6.80
N CYS A 93 -9.39 10.98 -6.24
CA CYS A 93 -10.37 11.91 -5.71
C CYS A 93 -10.74 11.57 -4.27
N GLY A 94 -10.85 12.59 -3.43
CA GLY A 94 -11.21 12.52 -2.04
C GLY A 94 -12.54 13.21 -1.77
N TYR A 95 -13.32 12.62 -0.87
CA TYR A 95 -14.61 13.12 -0.43
C TYR A 95 -14.60 13.16 1.10
N LEU A 96 -15.09 14.25 1.68
CA LEU A 96 -15.27 14.37 3.12
C LEU A 96 -16.73 14.10 3.47
N GLY A 97 -16.96 13.24 4.46
CA GLY A 97 -18.28 12.89 4.96
C GLY A 97 -18.50 13.32 6.40
N ASP A 98 -19.73 13.74 6.70
CA ASP A 98 -20.16 14.11 8.05
C ASP A 98 -21.64 13.69 8.24
N THR A 99 -21.87 12.76 9.17
CA THR A 99 -23.23 12.29 9.52
C THR A 99 -23.80 13.00 10.75
N GLY A 100 -23.08 13.98 11.30
CA GLY A 100 -23.29 14.56 12.63
C GLY A 100 -22.71 13.69 13.75
N ALA A 101 -22.83 12.37 13.65
CA ALA A 101 -22.25 11.43 14.61
C ALA A 101 -20.82 11.00 14.25
N ALA A 102 -20.48 10.98 12.96
CA ALA A 102 -19.20 10.53 12.46
C ALA A 102 -18.67 11.44 11.36
N ARG A 103 -17.40 11.84 11.47
CA ARG A 103 -16.59 12.39 10.38
C ARG A 103 -15.73 11.32 9.77
N PHE A 104 -15.65 11.29 8.45
CA PHE A 104 -14.91 10.30 7.69
C PHE A 104 -14.47 10.88 6.35
N ALA A 105 -13.56 10.18 5.68
CA ALA A 105 -13.15 10.48 4.33
C ALA A 105 -13.28 9.24 3.45
N ILE A 106 -13.59 9.43 2.18
CA ILE A 106 -13.49 8.39 1.14
C ILE A 106 -12.48 8.87 0.11
N GLY A 107 -11.48 8.03 -0.20
CA GLY A 107 -10.56 8.24 -1.30
C GLY A 107 -10.78 7.20 -2.39
N VAL A 108 -10.65 7.60 -3.63
CA VAL A 108 -10.61 6.71 -4.81
C VAL A 108 -9.32 7.01 -5.54
N ARG A 109 -8.48 5.99 -5.76
CA ARG A 109 -7.16 6.13 -6.39
C ARG A 109 -6.96 5.10 -7.50
N ILE A 110 -6.20 5.49 -8.52
CA ILE A 110 -5.72 4.58 -9.57
C ILE A 110 -4.30 4.17 -9.23
N VAL A 111 -4.10 2.89 -8.95
CA VAL A 111 -2.80 2.33 -8.63
C VAL A 111 -2.31 1.53 -9.85
N PRO A 112 -1.15 1.86 -10.44
CA PRO A 112 -0.58 1.14 -11.58
C PRO A 112 0.12 -0.16 -11.14
N GLU A 113 -0.56 -0.93 -10.28
CA GLU A 113 -0.07 -2.21 -9.76
C GLU A 113 -1.23 -3.20 -9.61
N PRO A 114 -1.00 -4.52 -9.77
CA PRO A 114 -2.01 -5.53 -9.46
C PRO A 114 -2.26 -5.61 -7.94
N ILE A 115 -3.45 -6.10 -7.55
CA ILE A 115 -3.89 -6.10 -6.15
C ILE A 115 -2.88 -6.83 -5.25
N GLU A 116 -2.36 -7.97 -5.67
CA GLU A 116 -1.42 -8.78 -4.88
C GLU A 116 -0.17 -7.97 -4.50
N LEU A 117 0.36 -7.19 -5.45
CA LEU A 117 1.54 -6.37 -5.21
C LEU A 117 1.21 -5.18 -4.32
N LEU A 118 0.05 -4.54 -4.54
CA LEU A 118 -0.40 -3.44 -3.71
C LEU A 118 -0.57 -3.88 -2.25
N LEU A 119 -1.26 -5.00 -2.01
CA LEU A 119 -1.51 -5.57 -0.68
C LEU A 119 -0.25 -5.97 0.09
N GLN A 120 0.88 -6.18 -0.59
CA GLN A 120 2.19 -6.42 0.04
C GLN A 120 2.87 -5.13 0.48
N LYS A 121 2.57 -4.00 -0.16
CA LYS A 121 3.20 -2.70 0.09
C LYS A 121 2.44 -1.87 1.11
N ILE A 122 1.13 -1.99 1.15
CA ILE A 122 0.30 -1.25 2.11
C ILE A 122 0.19 -1.98 3.44
N ASN A 123 -0.09 -1.24 4.51
CA ASN A 123 -0.34 -1.80 5.84
C ASN A 123 -1.74 -2.44 5.95
N SER A 124 -2.06 -3.39 5.07
CA SER A 124 -3.32 -4.14 5.08
C SER A 124 -3.25 -5.32 6.05
N SER A 125 -4.32 -5.56 6.80
CA SER A 125 -4.47 -6.66 7.76
C SER A 125 -4.92 -7.94 7.05
N PRO A 126 -4.06 -8.97 6.91
CA PRO A 126 -4.43 -10.21 6.22
C PRO A 126 -5.63 -10.92 6.87
N GLY A 127 -5.78 -10.81 8.19
CA GLY A 127 -6.88 -11.43 8.94
C GLY A 127 -8.26 -10.80 8.70
N THR A 128 -8.31 -9.60 8.10
CA THR A 128 -9.56 -8.92 7.71
C THR A 128 -9.88 -9.05 6.22
N ARG A 129 -9.00 -9.71 5.45
CA ARG A 129 -9.16 -9.79 4.00
C ARG A 129 -10.36 -10.66 3.64
N GLN A 130 -11.20 -10.12 2.77
CA GLN A 130 -12.31 -10.86 2.17
C GLN A 130 -12.30 -10.62 0.67
N VAL A 131 -12.23 -11.70 -0.10
CA VAL A 131 -12.40 -11.67 -1.55
C VAL A 131 -13.89 -11.74 -1.85
N TYR A 132 -14.37 -10.86 -2.73
CA TYR A 132 -15.73 -10.87 -3.22
C TYR A 132 -15.77 -10.37 -4.67
N GLU A 133 -16.91 -10.55 -5.32
CA GLU A 133 -17.15 -10.05 -6.66
C GLU A 133 -17.99 -8.77 -6.59
N LEU A 134 -17.57 -7.74 -7.32
CA LEU A 134 -18.28 -6.47 -7.44
C LEU A 134 -18.55 -6.21 -8.93
N ASN A 135 -19.79 -6.41 -9.36
CA ASN A 135 -20.22 -6.28 -10.76
C ASN A 135 -19.37 -7.10 -11.76
N GLY A 136 -18.97 -8.32 -11.37
CA GLY A 136 -18.08 -9.18 -12.17
C GLY A 136 -16.58 -8.98 -11.90
N PHE A 137 -16.18 -7.92 -11.20
CA PHE A 137 -14.77 -7.61 -10.93
C PHE A 137 -14.31 -8.21 -9.61
N GLY A 138 -13.13 -8.83 -9.63
CA GLY A 138 -12.48 -9.31 -8.42
C GLY A 138 -12.16 -8.14 -7.49
N THR A 139 -12.64 -8.23 -6.25
CA THR A 139 -12.41 -7.20 -5.25
C THR A 139 -11.94 -7.79 -3.95
N VAL A 140 -10.98 -7.13 -3.31
CA VAL A 140 -10.49 -7.50 -1.99
C VAL A 140 -10.86 -6.39 -1.01
N GLN A 141 -11.63 -6.74 0.00
CA GLN A 141 -11.78 -5.90 1.19
C GLN A 141 -10.60 -6.11 2.12
N SER A 142 -10.12 -5.08 2.80
CA SER A 142 -9.23 -5.22 3.95
C SER A 142 -9.34 -4.02 4.88
N GLN A 143 -8.78 -4.11 6.08
CA GLN A 143 -8.61 -3.00 6.99
C GLN A 143 -7.13 -2.79 7.31
N ILE A 144 -6.80 -1.67 7.94
CA ILE A 144 -5.42 -1.34 8.32
C ILE A 144 -4.96 -2.29 9.44
N ASN A 145 -3.81 -2.93 9.29
CA ASN A 145 -3.25 -3.83 10.31
C ASN A 145 -2.92 -3.08 11.60
N GLY A 146 -3.52 -3.50 12.71
CA GLY A 146 -3.43 -2.82 14.02
C GLY A 146 -4.19 -1.50 14.09
N GLY A 147 -4.97 -1.17 13.05
CA GLY A 147 -5.77 0.03 12.91
C GLY A 147 -7.16 -0.28 12.35
N GLU A 148 -7.68 -1.47 12.62
CA GLU A 148 -8.93 -1.97 12.04
C GLU A 148 -10.15 -1.10 12.41
N SER A 149 -10.06 -0.29 13.48
CA SER A 149 -11.09 0.69 13.85
C SER A 149 -11.00 2.03 13.10
N LEU A 150 -10.00 2.20 12.23
CA LEU A 150 -9.71 3.48 11.55
C LEU A 150 -10.22 3.52 10.11
N GLY A 151 -10.63 2.40 9.54
CA GLY A 151 -11.10 2.38 8.17
C GLY A 151 -11.34 1.02 7.57
N CYS A 152 -11.69 1.03 6.30
CA CYS A 152 -11.78 -0.15 5.46
C CYS A 152 -11.45 0.23 4.01
N ASP A 153 -10.79 -0.68 3.32
CA ASP A 153 -10.33 -0.56 1.95
C ASP A 153 -11.05 -1.58 1.07
N ALA A 154 -11.30 -1.19 -0.18
CA ALA A 154 -11.68 -2.08 -1.27
C ALA A 154 -10.69 -1.90 -2.43
N PHE A 155 -10.08 -3.00 -2.86
CA PHE A 155 -9.13 -3.07 -3.97
C PHE A 155 -9.77 -3.83 -5.12
N ILE A 156 -10.03 -3.16 -6.24
CA ILE A 156 -10.73 -3.71 -7.40
C ILE A 156 -9.71 -4.02 -8.51
N ASP A 157 -9.75 -5.23 -9.06
CA ASP A 157 -8.94 -5.66 -10.21
C ASP A 157 -9.50 -4.98 -11.45
N ALA A 158 -8.99 -3.78 -11.74
CA ALA A 158 -9.62 -2.89 -12.71
C ALA A 158 -9.19 -3.19 -14.14
N ALA A 159 -7.90 -3.44 -14.35
CA ALA A 159 -7.31 -3.78 -15.63
C ALA A 159 -5.97 -4.50 -15.42
N GLU A 160 -5.33 -5.02 -16.47
CA GLU A 160 -4.05 -5.71 -16.31
C GLU A 160 -3.01 -4.83 -15.60
N GLY A 161 -2.56 -5.26 -14.42
CA GLY A 161 -1.58 -4.53 -13.63
C GLY A 161 -2.10 -3.21 -13.05
N GLN A 162 -3.42 -2.99 -12.97
CA GLN A 162 -4.01 -1.78 -12.43
C GLN A 162 -5.11 -2.09 -11.41
N THR A 163 -5.05 -1.41 -10.27
CA THR A 163 -6.03 -1.52 -9.19
C THR A 163 -6.75 -0.19 -8.98
N VAL A 164 -8.07 -0.23 -8.86
CA VAL A 164 -8.80 0.89 -8.26
C VAL A 164 -8.83 0.65 -6.75
N TRP A 165 -8.23 1.55 -5.99
CA TRP A 165 -8.24 1.50 -4.53
C TRP A 165 -9.24 2.52 -3.99
N VAL A 166 -10.26 2.02 -3.31
CA VAL A 166 -11.21 2.83 -2.55
C VAL A 166 -10.93 2.66 -1.07
N ASN A 167 -10.61 3.76 -0.38
CA ASN A 167 -10.38 3.75 1.06
C ASN A 167 -11.45 4.56 1.77
N MET A 168 -12.02 4.02 2.83
CA MET A 168 -12.83 4.75 3.81
C MET A 168 -11.98 4.92 5.07
N GLN A 169 -11.81 6.15 5.53
CA GLN A 169 -11.08 6.48 6.76
C GLN A 169 -12.00 7.18 7.75
N LEU A 170 -12.12 6.61 8.95
CA LEU A 170 -12.87 7.19 10.04
C LEU A 170 -12.02 8.21 10.77
N GLN A 171 -12.52 9.45 10.88
CA GLN A 171 -11.84 10.54 11.58
C GLN A 171 -12.37 10.76 13.00
N THR A 172 -13.55 10.19 13.30
CA THR A 172 -14.15 10.25 14.64
C THR A 172 -14.07 8.86 15.28
N PRO A 173 -13.11 8.63 16.21
CA PRO A 173 -12.90 7.31 16.79
C PRO A 173 -14.17 6.72 17.40
N GLY A 174 -14.45 5.45 17.10
CA GLY A 174 -15.58 4.70 17.66
C GLY A 174 -16.96 5.08 17.12
N ALA A 175 -17.05 6.03 16.18
CA ALA A 175 -18.34 6.46 15.63
C ALA A 175 -18.91 5.49 14.57
N MET A 176 -18.09 4.56 14.06
CA MET A 176 -18.52 3.45 13.21
C MET A 176 -17.80 2.16 13.62
N ASN A 177 -18.48 1.02 13.48
CA ASN A 177 -17.85 -0.29 13.59
C ASN A 177 -17.22 -0.72 12.25
N ALA A 178 -16.50 -1.85 12.24
CA ALA A 178 -15.82 -2.36 11.04
C ALA A 178 -16.78 -2.56 9.86
N ASP A 179 -17.93 -3.20 10.09
CA ASP A 179 -18.92 -3.49 9.05
C ASP A 179 -19.44 -2.21 8.39
N GLN A 180 -19.76 -1.18 9.18
CA GLN A 180 -20.23 0.12 8.68
C GLN A 180 -19.16 0.84 7.85
N MET A 181 -17.89 0.74 8.24
CA MET A 181 -16.79 1.31 7.46
C MET A 181 -16.60 0.59 6.13
N CYS A 182 -16.66 -0.74 6.16
CA CYS A 182 -16.53 -1.56 4.96
C CYS A 182 -17.72 -1.40 4.02
N GLU A 183 -18.95 -1.34 4.52
CA GLU A 183 -20.15 -1.07 3.71
C GLU A 183 -20.02 0.27 2.96
N LYS A 184 -19.49 1.31 3.61
CA LYS A 184 -19.23 2.60 2.96
C LYS A 184 -18.14 2.50 1.88
N ALA A 185 -17.03 1.82 2.15
CA ALA A 185 -15.99 1.60 1.16
C ALA A 185 -16.52 0.81 -0.06
N GLN A 186 -17.29 -0.25 0.18
CA GLN A 186 -17.93 -1.05 -0.86
C GLN A 186 -18.95 -0.25 -1.68
N THR A 187 -19.76 0.58 -1.03
CA THR A 187 -20.74 1.45 -1.72
C THR A 187 -20.03 2.43 -2.65
N ALA A 188 -18.93 3.04 -2.20
CA ALA A 188 -18.11 3.90 -3.04
C ALA A 188 -17.41 3.14 -4.17
N ALA A 189 -16.92 1.92 -3.92
CA ALA A 189 -16.37 1.04 -4.96
C ALA A 189 -17.42 0.69 -6.03
N HIS A 190 -18.65 0.39 -5.62
CA HIS A 190 -19.76 0.09 -6.52
C HIS A 190 -20.07 1.29 -7.42
N SER A 191 -20.05 2.50 -6.87
CA SER A 191 -20.19 3.74 -7.65
C SER A 191 -19.09 3.88 -8.71
N ALA A 192 -17.84 3.68 -8.31
CA ALA A 192 -16.69 3.84 -9.20
C ALA A 192 -16.72 2.83 -10.35
N VAL A 193 -16.91 1.53 -10.03
CA VAL A 193 -16.97 0.47 -11.04
C VAL A 193 -18.17 0.65 -11.97
N SER A 194 -19.35 0.97 -11.44
CA SER A 194 -20.54 1.20 -12.28
C SER A 194 -20.33 2.36 -13.26
N THR A 195 -19.68 3.44 -12.81
CA THR A 195 -19.37 4.59 -13.68
C THR A 195 -18.35 4.21 -14.75
N LEU A 196 -17.32 3.46 -14.38
CA LEU A 196 -16.29 2.99 -15.31
C LEU A 196 -16.85 2.00 -16.34
N GLN A 197 -17.69 1.06 -15.93
CA GLN A 197 -18.39 0.13 -16.83
C GLN A 197 -19.27 0.87 -17.84
N ALA A 198 -19.90 1.98 -17.45
CA ALA A 198 -20.70 2.80 -18.35
C ALA A 198 -19.87 3.61 -19.36
N GLN A 199 -18.54 3.69 -19.16
CA GLN A 199 -17.59 4.36 -20.05
C GLN A 199 -16.84 3.37 -20.97
N SER A 200 -16.95 2.07 -20.71
CA SER A 200 -16.33 0.99 -21.48
C SER A 200 -17.00 0.72 -22.83
#